data_AF-A0A946E749-F1
#
_entry.id   AF-A0A946E749-F1
#
_cell.length_a   1.000
_cell.length_b   1.000
_cell.length_c   1.000
_cell.angle_alpha   90.00
_cell.angle_beta   90.00
_cell.angle_gamma   90.00
#
_symmetry.space_group_name_H-M   'P 1'
#
loop_
_entity.id
_entity.type
_entity.pdbx_description
1 polymer ?
#
loop_
_entity_poly.entity_id
_entity_poly.type
_entity_poly.pdbx_seq_one_letter_code
_entity_poly.pdbx_strand_id
1 'polypeptide(L)'
;TYITFPIYSGITFNNISSYVGIQAGIAASGKRDNTITTSINGIASSENQLGNLSILLPDFGIRAGLILKLSNKLNLHAKYYQGLINIFDKETSLSDFTWRTQQFTVGIRFSIRNTNDCGTCPAWRT
;
A
#
# COMPACT_ATOMS: atom_id res chain seq x y z
N THR A 1 6.90 4.33 6.97
CA THR A 1 5.60 4.96 6.76
C THR A 1 5.29 5.07 5.29
N TYR A 2 4.06 4.84 4.86
CA TYR A 2 3.68 4.83 3.44
C TYR A 2 2.36 5.58 3.28
N ILE A 3 2.35 6.61 2.41
CA ILE A 3 1.18 7.46 2.16
C ILE A 3 0.88 7.39 0.67
N THR A 4 -0.39 7.15 0.33
CA THR A 4 -0.83 6.97 -1.06
C THR A 4 -2.13 7.69 -1.33
N PHE A 5 -2.26 8.16 -2.58
CA PHE A 5 -3.42 8.82 -3.13
C PHE A 5 -3.91 7.99 -4.33
N PRO A 6 -4.83 7.04 -4.10
CA PRO A 6 -5.42 6.25 -5.18
C PRO A 6 -6.58 6.99 -5.84
N ILE A 7 -6.59 7.02 -7.18
CA ILE A 7 -7.73 7.45 -8.00
C ILE A 7 -8.22 6.23 -8.75
N TYR A 8 -9.49 5.85 -8.54
CA TYR A 8 -10.07 4.65 -9.14
C TYR A 8 -11.46 4.91 -9.69
N SER A 9 -11.76 4.19 -10.77
CA SER A 9 -13.09 4.06 -11.35
C SER A 9 -13.54 2.61 -11.18
N GLY A 10 -14.85 2.38 -11.12
CA GLY A 10 -15.36 1.03 -10.89
C GLY A 10 -16.74 0.81 -11.45
N ILE A 11 -17.26 -0.39 -11.26
CA ILE A 11 -18.64 -0.74 -11.61
C ILE A 11 -19.16 -1.71 -10.56
N THR A 12 -20.47 -1.63 -10.30
CA THR A 12 -21.14 -2.53 -9.35
C THR A 12 -22.22 -3.31 -10.06
N PHE A 13 -22.18 -4.63 -9.90
CA PHE A 13 -23.23 -5.54 -10.33
C PHE A 13 -23.68 -6.37 -9.11
N ASN A 14 -24.95 -6.22 -8.74
CA ASN A 14 -25.55 -6.84 -7.56
C ASN A 14 -24.73 -6.54 -6.28
N ASN A 15 -24.21 -7.58 -5.62
CA ASN A 15 -23.42 -7.48 -4.40
C ASN A 15 -21.92 -7.43 -4.66
N ILE A 16 -21.47 -7.29 -5.92
CA ILE A 16 -20.07 -7.29 -6.29
C ILE A 16 -19.72 -5.95 -6.96
N SER A 17 -18.75 -5.25 -6.39
CA SER A 17 -18.13 -4.08 -7.02
C SER A 17 -16.71 -4.43 -7.47
N SER A 18 -16.35 -4.01 -8.67
CA SER A 18 -14.98 -4.05 -9.16
C SER A 18 -14.48 -2.63 -9.41
N TYR A 19 -13.18 -2.41 -9.24
CA TYR A 19 -12.58 -1.12 -9.55
C TYR A 19 -11.14 -1.29 -10.05
N VAL A 20 -10.73 -0.35 -10.89
CA VAL A 20 -9.37 -0.22 -11.41
C VAL A 20 -8.98 1.25 -11.40
N GLY A 21 -7.70 1.52 -11.22
CA GLY A 21 -7.21 2.87 -11.14
C GLY A 21 -5.71 2.95 -11.04
N ILE A 22 -5.25 4.17 -10.77
CA ILE A 22 -3.86 4.48 -10.54
C ILE A 22 -3.68 4.91 -9.09
N GLN A 23 -2.47 4.72 -8.58
CA GLN A 23 -2.08 5.21 -7.28
C GLN A 23 -0.72 5.87 -7.40
N ALA A 24 -0.60 7.06 -6.84
CA ALA A 24 0.67 7.71 -6.56
C ALA A 24 0.86 7.78 -5.05
N GLY A 25 2.11 7.69 -4.59
CA GLY A 25 2.41 7.74 -3.18
C GLY A 25 3.89 7.96 -2.91
N ILE A 26 4.20 8.07 -1.63
CA ILE A 26 5.56 8.18 -1.15
C ILE A 26 5.75 7.15 -0.05
N ALA A 27 6.78 6.33 -0.21
CA ALA A 27 7.26 5.42 0.82
C ALA A 27 8.40 6.09 1.57
N ALA A 28 8.20 6.31 2.87
CA ALA A 28 9.25 6.63 3.82
C ALA A 28 9.71 5.33 4.48
N SER A 29 10.86 4.80 4.07
CA SER A 29 11.44 3.61 4.73
C SER A 29 12.46 4.04 5.78
N GLY A 30 12.30 3.52 7.01
CA GLY A 30 13.31 3.66 8.05
C GLY A 30 14.50 2.78 7.72
N LYS A 31 15.70 3.36 7.73
CA LYS A 31 16.92 2.55 7.65
C LYS A 31 16.92 1.55 8.80
N ARG A 32 17.06 0.27 8.46
CA ARG A 32 17.32 -0.85 9.38
C ARG A 32 18.49 -0.47 10.30
N ASP A 33 18.45 -0.92 11.55
CA ASP A 33 19.54 -0.79 12.53
C ASP A 33 20.90 -1.00 11.87
N ASN A 34 21.74 0.02 11.89
CA ASN A 34 23.15 -0.12 11.56
C ASN A 34 23.87 -0.46 12.86
N THR A 35 24.36 -1.68 12.97
CA THR A 35 25.31 -2.07 14.02
C THR A 35 26.67 -1.53 13.64
N ILE A 36 27.14 -0.47 14.30
CA ILE A 36 28.53 -0.03 14.18
C ILE A 36 29.31 -0.79 15.24
N THR A 37 30.13 -1.76 14.81
CA THR A 37 31.07 -2.44 15.69
C THR A 37 32.36 -1.63 15.74
N THR A 38 32.67 -1.06 16.91
CA THR A 38 33.98 -0.44 17.15
C THR A 38 34.81 -1.37 18.03
N SER A 39 36.05 -1.64 17.63
CA SER A 39 37.02 -2.36 18.46
C SER A 39 38.02 -1.36 19.05
N ILE A 40 38.02 -1.20 20.37
CA ILE A 40 39.06 -0.46 21.09
C ILE A 40 39.70 -1.45 22.06
N ASN A 41 41.02 -1.67 21.92
CA ASN A 41 41.79 -2.62 22.74
C ASN A 41 41.20 -4.05 22.83
N GLY A 42 40.69 -4.59 21.71
CA GLY A 42 40.20 -5.98 21.65
C GLY A 42 38.83 -6.23 22.29
N ILE A 43 38.19 -5.20 22.87
CA ILE A 43 36.81 -5.28 23.34
C ILE A 43 35.92 -4.71 22.24
N ALA A 44 35.02 -5.54 21.71
CA ALA A 44 34.02 -5.12 20.74
C ALA A 44 32.86 -4.45 21.49
N SER A 45 32.64 -3.17 21.21
CA SER A 45 31.42 -2.47 21.63
C SER A 45 30.50 -2.32 20.43
N SER A 46 29.21 -2.62 20.64
CA SER A 46 28.17 -2.56 19.62
C SER A 46 27.10 -1.60 20.10
N GLU A 47 26.98 -0.46 19.42
CA GLU A 47 25.95 0.53 19.72
C GLU A 47 24.91 0.54 18.60
N ASN A 48 23.64 0.42 18.99
CA ASN A 48 22.51 0.52 18.06
C ASN A 48 22.16 1.99 17.87
N GLN A 49 22.55 2.58 16.74
CA GLN A 49 22.04 3.90 16.37
C GLN A 49 20.73 3.74 15.60
N LEU A 50 19.67 4.41 16.07
CA LEU A 50 18.42 4.50 15.32
C LEU A 50 18.70 5.16 13.97
N GLY A 51 18.54 4.40 12.89
CA GLY A 51 18.73 4.91 11.53
C GLY A 51 17.72 6.02 11.21
N ASN A 52 18.22 7.16 10.73
CA ASN A 52 17.37 8.25 10.22
C ASN A 52 16.40 7.71 9.14
N LEU A 53 15.14 8.14 9.22
CA LEU A 53 14.08 7.86 8.25
C LEU A 53 14.41 8.60 6.93
N SER A 54 15.26 8.00 6.10
CA SER A 54 16.02 8.77 5.10
C SER A 54 15.69 8.45 3.64
N ILE A 55 14.70 7.60 3.36
CA ILE A 55 14.39 7.19 1.99
C ILE A 55 12.94 7.53 1.68
N LEU A 56 12.73 8.60 0.90
CA LEU A 56 11.46 8.98 0.27
C LEU A 56 11.49 8.45 -1.17
N LEU A 57 10.92 7.27 -1.40
CA LEU A 57 10.78 6.72 -2.75
C LEU A 57 9.42 7.12 -3.29
N PRO A 58 9.35 7.82 -4.44
CA PRO A 58 8.09 7.98 -5.15
C PRO A 58 7.61 6.60 -5.60
N ASP A 59 6.32 6.37 -5.47
CA ASP A 59 5.68 5.14 -5.88
C ASP A 59 4.48 5.46 -6.77
N PHE A 60 4.42 4.81 -7.91
CA PHE A 60 3.34 4.96 -8.86
C PHE A 60 2.98 3.60 -9.43
N GLY A 61 1.68 3.34 -9.57
CA GLY A 61 1.24 2.05 -10.04
C GLY A 61 -0.23 1.93 -10.38
N ILE A 62 -0.59 0.75 -10.87
CA ILE A 62 -1.95 0.34 -11.16
C ILE A 62 -2.50 -0.38 -9.94
N ARG A 63 -3.74 -0.02 -9.57
CA ARG A 63 -4.49 -0.68 -8.52
C ARG A 63 -5.77 -1.26 -9.08
N ALA A 64 -6.06 -2.50 -8.71
CA ALA A 64 -7.32 -3.15 -8.99
C ALA A 64 -7.92 -3.69 -7.69
N GLY A 65 -9.23 -3.90 -7.66
CA GLY A 65 -9.85 -4.55 -6.53
C GLY A 65 -11.29 -4.99 -6.77
N LEU A 66 -11.73 -5.85 -5.85
CA LEU A 66 -13.07 -6.40 -5.78
C LEU A 66 -13.63 -6.17 -4.38
N ILE A 67 -14.91 -5.88 -4.29
CA ILE A 67 -15.65 -5.73 -3.05
C ILE A 67 -16.89 -6.60 -3.15
N LEU A 68 -17.02 -7.57 -2.26
CA LEU A 68 -18.20 -8.40 -2.11
C LEU A 68 -18.99 -7.94 -0.88
N LYS A 69 -20.22 -7.50 -1.11
CA LYS A 69 -21.15 -7.11 -0.06
C LYS A 69 -21.76 -8.35 0.59
N LEU A 70 -21.44 -8.55 1.87
CA LEU A 70 -22.00 -9.64 2.68
C LEU A 70 -23.27 -9.17 3.41
N SER A 71 -23.29 -7.91 3.83
CA SER A 71 -24.40 -7.28 4.53
C SER A 71 -24.36 -5.76 4.31
N ASN A 72 -25.40 -5.08 4.79
CA ASN A 72 -25.52 -3.62 4.78
C ASN A 72 -24.37 -2.89 5.48
N LYS A 73 -23.61 -3.55 6.36
CA LYS A 73 -22.45 -2.96 7.05
C LYS A 73 -21.14 -3.71 6.81
N LEU A 74 -21.17 -4.91 6.24
CA LEU A 74 -20.03 -5.80 6.15
C LEU A 74 -19.72 -6.13 4.70
N ASN A 75 -18.50 -5.85 4.27
CA ASN A 75 -18.01 -6.17 2.94
C ASN A 75 -16.69 -6.92 3.05
N LEU A 76 -16.48 -7.91 2.19
CA LEU A 76 -15.16 -8.46 1.92
C LEU A 76 -14.52 -7.62 0.81
N HIS A 77 -13.24 -7.29 0.92
CA HIS A 77 -12.48 -6.70 -0.17
C HIS A 77 -11.27 -7.56 -0.53
N ALA A 78 -10.90 -7.51 -1.80
CA ALA A 78 -9.63 -7.96 -2.31
C ALA A 78 -9.02 -6.80 -3.11
N LYS A 79 -7.74 -6.52 -2.89
CA LYS A 79 -7.02 -5.43 -3.54
C LYS A 79 -5.70 -5.95 -4.07
N TYR A 80 -5.36 -5.50 -5.25
CA TYR A 80 -4.09 -5.78 -5.90
C TYR A 80 -3.46 -4.45 -6.31
N TYR A 81 -2.16 -4.31 -6.06
CA TYR A 81 -1.38 -3.15 -6.44
C TYR A 81 -0.08 -3.60 -7.08
N GLN A 82 0.14 -3.10 -8.30
CA GLN A 82 1.35 -3.27 -9.08
C GLN A 82 1.99 -1.90 -9.27
N GLY A 83 3.19 -1.71 -8.76
CA GLY A 83 3.91 -0.43 -8.87
C GLY A 83 5.16 -0.53 -9.73
N LEU A 84 5.64 0.63 -10.17
CA LEU A 84 6.81 0.78 -11.06
C LEU A 84 8.17 0.60 -10.36
N ILE A 85 8.20 0.68 -9.03
CA ILE A 85 9.40 0.57 -8.20
C ILE A 85 9.09 -0.46 -7.12
N ASN A 86 10.02 -1.32 -6.71
CA ASN A 86 9.78 -2.14 -5.52
C ASN A 86 10.17 -1.37 -4.26
N ILE A 87 9.19 -0.72 -3.61
CA ILE A 87 9.42 0.05 -2.38
C ILE A 87 9.95 -0.77 -1.20
N PHE A 88 9.89 -2.11 -1.27
CA PHE A 88 10.39 -3.02 -0.24
C PHE A 88 11.77 -3.59 -0.53
N ASP A 89 12.29 -3.39 -1.74
CA ASP A 89 13.61 -3.88 -2.14
C ASP A 89 14.65 -2.76 -1.98
N LYS A 90 15.65 -3.04 -1.13
CA LYS A 90 16.67 -2.09 -0.69
C LYS A 90 17.63 -1.69 -1.80
N GLU A 91 17.74 -2.48 -2.85
CA GLU A 91 18.67 -2.25 -3.95
C GLU A 91 18.02 -1.52 -5.14
N THR A 92 16.72 -1.19 -5.04
CA THR A 92 16.04 -0.48 -6.13
C THR A 92 16.60 0.94 -6.26
N SER A 93 17.45 1.14 -7.26
CA SER A 93 17.95 2.45 -7.67
C SER A 93 16.88 3.23 -8.45
N LEU A 94 16.91 4.56 -8.41
CA LEU A 94 15.95 5.43 -9.13
C LEU A 94 15.97 5.24 -10.66
N SER A 95 16.92 4.47 -11.22
CA SER A 95 17.04 4.20 -12.66
C SER A 95 16.33 2.95 -13.15
N ASP A 96 15.92 2.03 -12.27
CA ASP A 96 15.34 0.73 -12.67
C ASP A 96 13.82 0.68 -12.44
N PHE A 97 13.07 1.34 -13.32
CA PHE A 97 11.60 1.26 -13.32
C PHE A 97 11.14 -0.08 -13.91
N THR A 98 10.71 -1.00 -13.06
CA THR A 98 10.12 -2.28 -13.47
C THR A 98 8.78 -2.49 -12.78
N TRP A 99 7.76 -2.83 -13.57
CA TRP A 99 6.44 -3.18 -13.04
C TRP A 99 6.55 -4.42 -12.16
N ARG A 100 6.28 -4.26 -10.87
CA ARG A 100 6.30 -5.35 -9.89
C ARG A 100 5.05 -5.37 -9.06
N THR A 101 4.57 -6.58 -8.77
CA THR A 101 3.53 -6.80 -7.76
C THR A 101 4.08 -6.35 -6.42
N GLN A 102 3.48 -5.32 -5.82
CA GLN A 102 3.90 -4.83 -4.51
C GLN A 102 2.99 -5.30 -3.39
N GLN A 103 1.67 -5.33 -3.63
CA GLN A 103 0.70 -5.63 -2.58
C GLN A 103 -0.46 -6.45 -3.14
N PHE A 104 -0.78 -7.53 -2.44
CA PHE A 104 -2.05 -8.23 -2.55
C PHE A 104 -2.66 -8.31 -1.16
N THR A 105 -3.89 -7.83 -1.01
CA THR A 105 -4.55 -7.70 0.29
C THR A 105 -5.97 -8.21 0.21
N VAL A 106 -6.34 -9.07 1.14
CA VAL A 106 -7.72 -9.49 1.36
C VAL A 106 -8.10 -9.06 2.77
N GLY A 107 -9.32 -8.56 2.94
CA GLY A 107 -9.73 -8.00 4.21
C GLY A 107 -11.22 -7.73 4.30
N ILE A 108 -11.65 -7.40 5.51
CA ILE A 108 -13.05 -7.11 5.83
C ILE A 108 -13.18 -5.61 6.08
N ARG A 109 -14.21 -5.01 5.47
CA ARG A 109 -14.58 -3.61 5.69
C ARG A 109 -15.91 -3.55 6.44
N PHE A 110 -15.87 -2.98 7.63
CA PHE A 110 -17.06 -2.62 8.38
C PHE A 110 -17.41 -1.15 8.15
N SER A 111 -18.67 -0.86 7.85
CA SER A 111 -19.17 0.50 7.64
C SER A 111 -19.94 0.96 8.88
N ILE A 112 -19.55 2.10 9.43
CA ILE A 112 -20.20 2.70 10.62
C ILE A 112 -21.66 3.07 10.30
N ARG A 113 -21.91 3.53 9.07
CA ARG A 113 -23.25 3.77 8.53
C ARG A 113 -23.67 2.65 7.58
N ASN A 114 -24.98 2.48 7.45
CA ASN A 114 -25.57 1.54 6.51
C ASN A 114 -25.14 1.92 5.08
N THR A 115 -24.58 0.97 4.36
CA THR A 115 -24.14 1.16 2.97
C THR A 115 -25.28 1.40 1.99
N ASN A 116 -26.54 1.17 2.41
CA ASN A 116 -27.73 1.53 1.62
C ASN A 116 -28.14 3.00 1.80
N ASP A 117 -27.67 3.68 2.85
CA ASP A 117 -28.11 5.04 3.21
C ASP A 117 -27.18 6.13 2.63
N CYS A 118 -26.27 5.76 1.74
CA CYS A 118 -25.33 6.68 1.11
C CYS A 118 -25.66 6.81 -0.37
N GLY A 119 -26.03 8.01 -0.82
CA GLY A 119 -25.94 8.46 -2.22
C GLY A 119 -24.50 8.46 -2.79
N THR A 120 -23.62 7.61 -2.27
CA THR A 120 -22.21 7.40 -2.65
C THR A 120 -21.87 5.91 -2.71
N CYS A 121 -22.82 5.05 -3.11
CA CYS A 121 -22.42 4.09 -4.15
C CYS A 121 -21.83 4.96 -5.26
N PRO A 122 -20.57 4.78 -5.69
CA PRO A 122 -20.13 5.52 -6.86
C PRO A 122 -21.14 5.16 -7.95
N ALA A 123 -21.80 6.20 -8.47
CA ALA A 123 -22.97 6.10 -9.31
C ALA A 123 -22.56 5.51 -10.65
N TRP A 124 -22.37 4.20 -10.67
CA TRP A 124 -22.21 3.40 -11.87
C TRP A 124 -23.48 2.58 -12.02
N ARG A 125 -24.61 3.29 -12.08
CA ARG A 125 -25.82 2.73 -12.69
C ARG A 125 -25.57 2.82 -14.19
N THR A 126 -25.56 1.67 -14.85
CA THR A 126 -25.75 1.59 -16.30
C THR A 126 -27.15 2.06 -16.66
#